data_AF-A0A3N9MZG5-F1
#
_entry.id   AF-A0A3N9MZG5-F1
#
_cell.length_a   1.000
_cell.length_b   1.000
_cell.length_c   1.000
_cell.angle_alpha   90.00
_cell.angle_beta   90.00
_cell.angle_gamma   90.00
#
_symmetry.space_group_name_H-M   'P 1'
#
loop_
_entity.id
_entity.type
_entity.pdbx_description
1 polymer ?
#
loop_
_entity_poly.entity_id
_entity_poly.type
_entity_poly.pdbx_seq_one_letter_code
_entity_poly.pdbx_strand_id
1 'polypeptide(L)'
;VKKELEEWYENLVAMMRNEKKEKSGHLQAIINTANDVNRLHITLMHSPKEMAYQQQFMKAVPLIKELESKMKPQPSHDIELMLSAMYNAFVLKLQGKEISKGTNEALKVFGKTLSMLSAKYREDQKGELNPE
;
A
#
# COMPACT_ATOMS: atom_id res chain seq x y z
N VAL A 1 8.60 -8.99 -25.46
CA VAL A 1 9.22 -8.05 -24.50
C VAL A 1 9.07 -6.57 -24.88
N LYS A 2 9.75 -6.02 -25.91
CA LYS A 2 9.64 -4.57 -26.21
C LYS A 2 8.21 -4.13 -26.57
N LYS A 3 7.55 -4.90 -27.45
CA LYS A 3 6.17 -4.63 -27.89
C LYS A 3 5.14 -4.75 -26.76
N GLU A 4 5.18 -5.83 -25.99
CA GLU A 4 4.27 -6.03 -24.85
C GLU A 4 4.43 -4.94 -23.78
N LEU A 5 5.66 -4.46 -23.55
CA LEU A 5 5.92 -3.37 -22.63
C LEU A 5 5.35 -2.04 -23.15
N GLU A 6 5.52 -1.77 -24.43
CA GLU A 6 4.95 -0.60 -25.10
C GLU A 6 3.42 -0.63 -25.03
N GLU A 7 2.80 -1.75 -25.39
CA GLU A 7 1.35 -1.97 -25.28
C GLU A 7 0.84 -1.79 -23.84
N TRP A 8 1.61 -2.27 -22.84
CA TRP A 8 1.25 -2.08 -21.43
C TRP A 8 1.24 -0.60 -21.03
N TYR A 9 2.26 0.17 -21.43
CA TYR A 9 2.29 1.61 -21.18
C TYR A 9 1.21 2.37 -21.95
N GLU A 10 0.91 2.00 -23.20
CA GLU A 10 -0.17 2.59 -23.99
C GLU A 10 -1.53 2.39 -23.32
N ASN A 11 -1.80 1.18 -22.81
CA ASN A 11 -3.01 0.88 -22.05
C ASN A 11 -3.12 1.73 -20.79
N LEU A 12 -2.02 1.90 -20.03
CA LEU A 12 -2.01 2.80 -18.87
C LEU A 12 -2.33 4.24 -19.25
N VAL A 13 -1.71 4.77 -20.31
CA VAL A 13 -1.96 6.13 -20.80
C VAL A 13 -3.43 6.29 -21.24
N ALA A 14 -3.98 5.30 -21.93
CA ALA A 14 -5.39 5.29 -22.33
C ALA A 14 -6.33 5.32 -21.13
N MET A 15 -6.08 4.50 -20.09
CA MET A 15 -6.85 4.53 -18.84
C MET A 15 -6.76 5.90 -18.16
N MET A 16 -5.56 6.49 -18.07
CA MET A 16 -5.39 7.82 -17.47
C MET A 16 -6.16 8.91 -18.22
N ARG A 17 -6.20 8.86 -19.55
CA ARG A 17 -7.00 9.79 -20.37
C ARG A 17 -8.49 9.61 -20.17
N ASN A 18 -8.96 8.37 -20.20
CA ASN A 18 -10.37 8.05 -20.03
C ASN A 18 -10.90 8.49 -18.65
N GLU A 19 -10.08 8.32 -17.61
CA GLU A 19 -10.43 8.71 -16.24
C GLU A 19 -10.08 10.17 -15.90
N LYS A 20 -9.51 10.93 -16.83
CA LYS A 20 -9.05 12.33 -16.65
C LYS A 20 -8.03 12.49 -15.51
N LYS A 21 -7.08 11.56 -15.42
CA LYS A 21 -6.03 11.46 -14.39
C LYS A 21 -4.62 11.74 -14.91
N GLU A 22 -4.49 12.37 -16.08
CA GLU A 22 -3.19 12.63 -16.71
C GLU A 22 -2.29 13.59 -15.91
N LYS A 23 -2.89 14.40 -15.03
CA LYS A 23 -2.18 15.40 -14.21
C LYS A 23 -2.09 15.02 -12.74
N SER A 24 -3.13 14.42 -12.18
CA SER A 24 -3.17 14.07 -10.76
C SER A 24 -4.19 12.98 -10.44
N GLY A 25 -3.99 12.31 -9.31
CA GLY A 25 -4.85 11.25 -8.79
C GLY A 25 -4.39 9.84 -9.19
N HIS A 26 -5.11 8.85 -8.68
CA HIS A 26 -4.88 7.44 -8.96
C HIS A 26 -5.95 6.89 -9.88
N LEU A 27 -5.58 5.93 -10.73
CA LEU A 27 -6.54 5.17 -11.54
C LEU A 27 -7.51 4.42 -10.61
N GLN A 28 -8.77 4.31 -11.01
CA GLN A 28 -9.80 3.65 -10.22
C GLN A 28 -9.45 2.19 -9.93
N ALA A 29 -8.79 1.49 -10.86
CA ALA A 29 -8.30 0.13 -10.65
C ALA A 29 -7.31 0.02 -9.47
N ILE A 30 -6.44 1.03 -9.29
CA ILE A 30 -5.48 1.07 -8.19
C ILE A 30 -6.22 1.35 -6.88
N ILE A 31 -7.16 2.30 -6.88
CA ILE A 31 -7.98 2.63 -5.71
C ILE A 31 -8.76 1.39 -5.25
N ASN A 32 -9.41 0.69 -6.18
CA ASN A 32 -10.14 -0.53 -5.88
C ASN A 32 -9.21 -1.59 -5.26
N THR A 33 -8.05 -1.82 -5.87
CA THR A 33 -7.06 -2.78 -5.34
C THR A 33 -6.63 -2.42 -3.91
N ALA A 34 -6.34 -1.14 -3.63
CA ALA A 34 -5.97 -0.70 -2.29
C ALA A 34 -7.11 -0.90 -1.28
N ASN A 35 -8.35 -0.61 -1.69
CA ASN A 35 -9.54 -0.84 -0.87
C ASN A 35 -9.76 -2.33 -0.59
N ASP A 36 -9.52 -3.21 -1.57
CA ASP A 36 -9.66 -4.66 -1.41
C ASP A 36 -8.66 -5.19 -0.39
N VAL A 37 -7.41 -4.74 -0.49
CA VAL A 37 -6.35 -5.04 0.47
C VAL A 37 -6.69 -4.49 1.86
N ASN A 38 -7.32 -3.31 1.96
CA ASN A 38 -7.79 -2.76 3.23
C ASN A 38 -8.95 -3.56 3.83
N ARG A 39 -9.89 -4.06 3.01
CA ARG A 39 -10.96 -4.95 3.49
C ARG A 39 -10.38 -6.23 4.07
N LEU A 40 -9.39 -6.82 3.40
CA LEU A 40 -8.66 -7.96 3.95
C LEU A 40 -7.99 -7.62 5.27
N HIS A 41 -7.30 -6.48 5.36
CA HIS A 41 -6.70 -6.03 6.63
C HIS A 41 -7.74 -6.01 7.76
N ILE A 42 -8.93 -5.45 7.54
CA ILE A 42 -10.01 -5.41 8.52
C ILE A 42 -10.42 -6.82 8.93
N THR A 43 -10.57 -7.75 7.99
CA THR A 43 -10.87 -9.16 8.28
C THR A 43 -9.80 -9.80 9.18
N LEU A 44 -8.52 -9.61 8.86
CA LEU A 44 -7.42 -10.16 9.66
C LEU A 44 -7.35 -9.56 11.07
N MET A 45 -7.73 -8.29 11.25
CA MET A 45 -7.78 -7.64 12.56
C MET A 45 -8.87 -8.21 13.49
N HIS A 46 -9.89 -8.86 12.94
CA HIS A 46 -10.96 -9.50 13.72
C HIS A 46 -10.78 -11.03 13.85
N SER A 47 -9.83 -11.62 13.13
CA SER A 47 -9.61 -13.07 13.15
C SER A 47 -8.82 -13.51 14.39
N PRO A 48 -9.30 -14.50 15.16
CA PRO A 48 -8.52 -15.05 16.28
C PRO A 48 -7.29 -15.85 15.82
N LYS A 49 -7.24 -16.28 14.55
CA LYS A 49 -6.13 -17.05 13.97
C LYS A 49 -4.96 -16.18 13.51
N GLU A 50 -5.18 -14.87 13.38
CA GLU A 50 -4.23 -13.93 12.76
C GLU A 50 -3.51 -13.05 13.79
N MET A 51 -3.27 -13.58 15.00
CA MET A 51 -2.60 -12.85 16.09
C MET A 51 -1.22 -12.30 15.69
N ALA A 52 -0.45 -13.05 14.89
CA ALA A 52 0.86 -12.61 14.42
C ALA A 52 0.78 -11.35 13.54
N TYR A 53 -0.24 -11.30 12.67
CA TYR A 53 -0.52 -10.13 11.85
C TYR A 53 -0.94 -8.94 12.72
N GLN A 54 -1.88 -9.14 13.64
CA GLN A 54 -2.35 -8.10 14.55
C GLN A 54 -1.21 -7.50 15.36
N GLN A 55 -0.35 -8.34 15.96
CA GLN A 55 0.83 -7.87 16.71
C GLN A 55 1.80 -7.07 15.84
N GLN A 56 1.98 -7.47 14.57
CA GLN A 56 2.81 -6.71 13.64
C GLN A 56 2.17 -5.36 13.27
N PHE A 57 0.85 -5.34 13.03
CA PHE A 57 0.12 -4.12 12.71
C PHE A 57 0.11 -3.13 13.88
N MET A 58 -0.02 -3.61 15.13
CA MET A 58 0.04 -2.76 16.32
C MET A 58 1.37 -2.00 16.46
N LYS A 59 2.47 -2.52 15.90
CA LYS A 59 3.75 -1.79 15.83
C LYS A 59 3.73 -0.64 14.83
N ALA A 60 2.87 -0.72 13.81
CA ALA A 60 2.72 0.32 12.78
C ALA A 60 1.83 1.47 13.28
N VAL A 61 0.83 1.21 14.13
CA VAL A 61 -0.14 2.22 14.62
C VAL A 61 0.48 3.54 15.08
N PRO A 62 1.50 3.58 15.98
CA PRO A 62 2.08 4.86 16.41
C PRO A 62 2.76 5.62 15.27
N LEU A 63 3.39 4.89 14.33
CA LEU A 63 4.09 5.45 13.17
C LEU A 63 3.11 6.01 12.13
N ILE A 64 1.99 5.30 11.93
CA ILE A 64 0.87 5.74 11.08
C ILE A 64 0.36 7.08 11.61
N LYS A 65 0.04 7.17 12.91
CA LYS A 65 -0.46 8.39 13.54
C LYS A 65 0.52 9.57 13.42
N GLU A 66 1.82 9.31 13.53
CA GLU A 66 2.84 10.36 13.35
C GLU A 66 2.88 10.89 11.91
N LEU A 67 2.78 10.00 10.93
CA LEU A 67 2.89 10.34 9.51
C LEU A 67 1.60 10.90 8.91
N GLU A 68 0.43 10.49 9.41
CA GLU A 68 -0.88 10.90 8.88
C GLU A 68 -0.99 12.43 8.77
N SER A 69 -0.61 13.14 9.84
CA SER A 69 -0.62 14.62 9.89
C SER A 69 0.28 15.30 8.86
N LYS A 70 1.28 14.58 8.34
CA LYS A 70 2.29 15.08 7.40
C LYS A 70 1.93 14.77 5.94
N MET A 71 0.89 13.98 5.70
CA MET A 71 0.56 13.49 4.36
C MET A 71 -0.54 14.32 3.70
N LYS A 72 -0.29 14.67 2.44
CA LYS A 72 -1.23 15.40 1.59
C LYS A 72 -1.26 14.76 0.20
N PRO A 73 -2.45 14.38 -0.33
CA PRO A 73 -3.74 14.34 0.37
C PRO A 73 -3.73 13.40 1.58
N GLN A 74 -4.70 13.57 2.49
CA GLN A 74 -4.84 12.66 3.62
C GLN A 74 -5.21 11.27 3.10
N PRO A 75 -4.52 10.20 3.52
CA PRO A 75 -4.86 8.84 3.11
C PRO A 75 -6.25 8.43 3.58
N SER A 76 -6.95 7.61 2.81
CA SER A 76 -8.30 7.13 3.13
C SER A 76 -8.29 6.08 4.24
N HIS A 77 -7.19 5.34 4.37
CA HIS A 77 -6.99 4.29 5.36
C HIS A 77 -5.50 4.00 5.59
N ASP A 78 -5.19 3.29 6.67
CA ASP A 78 -3.82 2.99 7.12
C ASP A 78 -2.98 2.24 6.07
N ILE A 79 -3.60 1.36 5.28
CA ILE A 79 -2.90 0.67 4.18
C ILE A 79 -2.43 1.66 3.10
N GLU A 80 -3.28 2.61 2.70
CA GLU A 80 -2.93 3.64 1.72
C GLU A 80 -1.82 4.56 2.27
N LEU A 81 -1.88 4.86 3.57
CA LEU A 81 -0.84 5.61 4.27
C LEU A 81 0.51 4.91 4.18
N MET A 82 0.56 3.62 4.54
CA MET A 82 1.81 2.85 4.49
C MET A 82 2.35 2.73 3.06
N LEU A 83 1.50 2.50 2.06
CA LEU A 83 1.89 2.46 0.65
C LEU A 83 2.45 3.80 0.17
N SER A 84 1.78 4.89 0.52
CA SER A 84 2.18 6.24 0.15
C SER A 84 3.48 6.65 0.84
N ALA A 85 3.70 6.25 2.11
CA ALA A 85 4.97 6.46 2.80
C ALA A 85 6.13 5.72 2.13
N MET A 86 5.91 4.46 1.72
CA MET A 86 6.88 3.67 0.96
C MET A 86 7.23 4.33 -0.38
N TYR A 87 6.22 4.79 -1.12
CA TYR A 87 6.42 5.48 -2.40
C TYR A 87 7.17 6.81 -2.23
N ASN A 88 6.78 7.63 -1.26
CA ASN A 88 7.44 8.92 -1.00
C ASN A 88 8.90 8.73 -0.61
N ALA A 89 9.22 7.72 0.20
CA ALA A 89 10.60 7.36 0.53
C ALA A 89 11.40 6.95 -0.71
N PHE A 90 10.79 6.18 -1.62
CA PHE A 90 11.41 5.82 -2.89
C PHE A 90 11.69 7.06 -3.76
N VAL A 91 10.74 7.99 -3.86
CA VAL A 91 10.91 9.26 -4.60
C VAL A 91 12.04 10.11 -3.99
N LEU A 92 12.09 10.24 -2.65
CA LEU A 92 13.16 10.95 -1.97
C LEU A 92 14.55 10.34 -2.28
N LYS A 93 14.63 9.02 -2.31
CA LYS A 93 15.87 8.31 -2.66
C LYS A 93 16.28 8.58 -4.11
N LEU A 94 15.35 8.59 -5.06
CA LEU A 94 15.62 8.96 -6.46
C LEU A 94 16.10 10.41 -6.60
N GLN A 95 15.64 11.30 -5.73
CA GLN A 95 16.09 12.69 -5.65
C GLN A 95 17.44 12.85 -4.94
N GLY A 96 18.07 11.76 -4.46
CA GLY A 96 19.32 11.80 -3.70
C GLY A 96 19.18 12.42 -2.30
N LYS A 97 17.96 12.53 -1.78
CA LYS A 97 17.71 13.08 -0.44
C LYS A 97 17.90 12.01 0.62
N GLU A 98 18.53 12.39 1.72
CA GLU A 98 18.66 11.51 2.87
C GLU A 98 17.31 11.27 3.56
N ILE A 99 17.12 10.03 4.02
CA ILE A 99 15.96 9.62 4.79
C ILE A 99 16.40 9.48 6.24
N SER A 100 15.68 10.13 7.16
CA SER A 100 16.01 10.09 8.59
C SER A 100 16.02 8.64 9.14
N LYS A 101 16.73 8.41 10.26
CA LYS A 101 16.73 7.09 10.92
C LYS A 101 15.33 6.66 11.36
N GLY A 102 14.56 7.56 11.97
CA GLY A 102 13.17 7.27 12.39
C GLY A 102 12.26 6.93 11.22
N THR A 103 12.38 7.65 10.10
CA THR A 103 11.64 7.31 8.88
C THR A 103 12.06 5.95 8.33
N ASN A 104 13.36 5.61 8.33
CA ASN A 104 13.82 4.28 7.91
C ASN A 104 13.29 3.15 8.80
N GLU A 105 13.20 3.36 10.11
CA GLU A 105 12.60 2.40 11.04
C GLU A 105 11.10 2.23 10.76
N ALA A 106 10.38 3.33 10.51
CA ALA A 106 8.98 3.29 10.14
C ALA A 106 8.75 2.48 8.85
N LEU A 107 9.57 2.73 7.82
CA LEU A 107 9.51 2.02 6.54
C LEU A 107 9.78 0.51 6.70
N LYS A 108 10.65 0.10 7.63
CA LYS A 108 10.87 -1.33 7.91
C LYS A 108 9.63 -1.98 8.51
N VAL A 109 8.97 -1.31 9.45
CA VAL A 109 7.73 -1.80 10.07
C VAL A 109 6.62 -1.89 9.00
N PHE A 110 6.44 -0.84 8.20
CA PHE A 110 5.45 -0.81 7.12
C PHE A 110 5.71 -1.88 6.07
N GLY A 111 6.95 -2.00 5.60
CA GLY A 111 7.33 -3.03 4.63
C GLY A 111 7.04 -4.44 5.12
N LYS A 112 7.30 -4.72 6.40
CA LYS A 112 6.95 -6.02 7.01
C LYS A 112 5.43 -6.23 7.09
N THR A 113 4.68 -5.23 7.51
CA THR A 113 3.21 -5.30 7.60
C THR A 113 2.58 -5.52 6.22
N LEU A 114 3.01 -4.76 5.21
CA LEU A 114 2.54 -4.88 3.83
C LEU A 114 2.94 -6.22 3.20
N SER A 115 4.12 -6.76 3.53
CA SER A 115 4.55 -8.09 3.09
C SER A 115 3.64 -9.20 3.62
N MET A 116 3.31 -9.17 4.92
CA MET A 116 2.37 -10.12 5.52
C MET A 116 0.99 -10.01 4.88
N LEU A 117 0.50 -8.79 4.67
CA LEU A 117 -0.79 -8.55 4.03
C LEU A 117 -0.82 -9.02 2.58
N SER A 118 0.28 -8.84 1.84
CA SER A 118 0.42 -9.32 0.46
C SER A 118 0.38 -10.85 0.37
N ALA A 119 1.03 -11.55 1.31
CA ALA A 119 0.94 -13.00 1.40
C ALA A 119 -0.50 -13.47 1.65
N LYS A 120 -1.19 -12.85 2.62
CA LYS A 120 -2.60 -13.13 2.94
C LYS A 120 -3.54 -12.81 1.77
N TYR A 121 -3.26 -11.73 1.04
CA TYR A 121 -4.05 -11.35 -0.13
C TYR A 121 -3.94 -12.40 -1.25
N ARG A 122 -2.75 -12.99 -1.44
CA ARG A 122 -2.60 -14.10 -2.40
C ARG A 122 -3.34 -15.36 -1.97
N GLU A 123 -3.37 -15.68 -0.68
CA GLU A 123 -4.17 -16.78 -0.14
C GLU A 123 -5.67 -16.53 -0.36
N ASP A 124 -6.14 -15.31 -0.07
CA ASP A 124 -7.53 -14.89 -0.26
C ASP A 124 -7.98 -14.97 -1.72
N GLN A 125 -7.16 -14.47 -2.66
CA GLN A 125 -7.46 -14.52 -4.10
C GLN A 125 -7.53 -15.96 -4.66
N LYS A 126 -6.95 -16.94 -3.97
CA LYS A 126 -7.04 -18.36 -4.32
C LYS A 126 -8.19 -19.08 -3.60
N GLY A 127 -8.90 -18.42 -2.69
CA GLY A 127 -9.89 -19.03 -1.81
C GLY A 127 -9.28 -19.93 -0.73
N GLU A 128 -7.98 -19.79 -0.45
CA GLU A 128 -7.24 -20.61 0.52
C GLU A 128 -7.23 -19.97 1.93
N LEU A 129 -7.59 -18.70 2.04
CA LEU A 129 -7.62 -18.00 3.32
C LEU A 129 -8.83 -18.44 4.15
N ASN A 130 -8.57 -18.94 5.36
CA ASN A 130 -9.60 -19.24 6.35
C ASN A 130 -9.39 -18.40 7.63
N PRO A 131 -10.03 -17.21 7.72
CA PRO A 131 -9.87 -16.30 8.84
C PRO A 131 -10.78 -16.60 10.03
N GLU A 132 -11.74 -17.53 9.93
CA GLU A 132 -12.65 -17.94 11.02
C GLU A 132 -12.04 -19.02 11.91
#